data_AF-A0A847RY94-F1
#
_entry.id   AF-A0A847RY94-F1
#
_cell.length_a   1.000
_cell.length_b   1.000
_cell.length_c   1.000
_cell.angle_alpha   90.00
_cell.angle_beta   90.00
_cell.angle_gamma   90.00
#
_symmetry.space_group_name_H-M   'P 1'
#
loop_
_entity.id
_entity.type
_entity.pdbx_description
1 polymer ?
#
loop_
_entity_poly.entity_id
_entity_poly.type
_entity_poly.pdbx_seq_one_letter_code
_entity_poly.pdbx_strand_id
1 'polypeptide(L)' 'MSWMNDLYVIYQKLDANSCEAVKNDILKAQMDGCSRGEIYFLVLQQLVRIKREKAPVYELIKEEVESFIHYSSNPYRLSA' A
#
# COMPACT_ATOMS: atom_id res chain seq x y z
N MET A 1 -5.59 13.75 2.36
CA MET A 1 -6.00 12.38 2.01
C MET A 1 -5.35 11.41 2.99
N SER A 2 -6.08 10.37 3.40
CA SER A 2 -5.60 9.30 4.27
C SER A 2 -4.92 8.22 3.43
N TRP A 3 -3.86 7.59 3.95
CA TRP A 3 -3.22 6.43 3.32
C TRP A 3 -4.20 5.29 3.03
N MET A 4 -5.31 5.21 3.76
CA MET A 4 -6.38 4.24 3.51
C MET A 4 -7.09 4.46 2.17
N ASN A 5 -7.24 5.72 1.73
CA ASN A 5 -7.83 6.00 0.43
C ASN A 5 -6.89 5.55 -0.70
N ASP A 6 -5.59 5.84 -0.55
CA ASP A 6 -4.57 5.40 -1.50
C ASP A 6 -4.54 3.86 -1.57
N LEU A 7 -4.60 3.18 -0.41
CA LEU A 7 -4.70 1.71 -0.35
C LEU A 7 -5.95 1.16 -1.06
N TYR A 8 -7.09 1.83 -0.90
CA TYR A 8 -8.32 1.43 -1.57
C TYR A 8 -8.21 1.54 -3.09
N VAL A 9 -7.64 2.64 -3.60
CA VAL A 9 -7.43 2.84 -5.04
C VAL A 9 -6.41 1.83 -5.59
N ILE A 10 -5.36 1.50 -4.83
CA ILE A 10 -4.43 0.41 -5.17
C ILE A 10 -5.19 -0.90 -5.38
N TYR A 11 -6.09 -1.28 -4.47
CA TYR A 11 -6.88 -2.50 -4.64
C TYR A 11 -7.75 -2.48 -5.91
N GLN A 12 -8.42 -1.35 -6.19
CA GLN A 12 -9.24 -1.21 -7.40
C GLN A 12 -8.40 -1.37 -8.69
N LYS A 13 -7.22 -0.75 -8.73
CA LYS A 13 -6.31 -0.84 -9.88
C LYS A 13 -5.80 -2.28 -10.08
N LEU A 14 -5.44 -2.97 -9.00
CA LEU A 14 -4.98 -4.35 -9.07
C LEU A 14 -6.08 -5.31 -9.53
N ASP A 15 -7.31 -5.12 -9.05
CA ASP A 15 -8.47 -5.90 -9.51
C ASP A 15 -8.75 -5.68 -11.00
N ALA A 16 -8.79 -4.41 -11.44
CA ALA A 16 -9.06 -4.07 -12.84
C ALA A 16 -8.02 -4.62 -13.82
N ASN A 17 -6.82 -4.95 -13.34
CA ASN A 17 -5.70 -5.44 -14.15
C ASN A 17 -5.33 -6.90 -13.85
N SER A 18 -6.23 -7.68 -13.22
CA SER A 18 -6.02 -9.12 -12.93
C SER A 18 -4.71 -9.41 -12.18
N CYS A 19 -4.36 -8.53 -11.24
CA CYS A 19 -3.16 -8.64 -10.42
C CYS A 19 -3.47 -9.27 -9.05
N GLU A 20 -4.28 -10.34 -8.99
CA GLU A 20 -4.80 -10.87 -7.71
C GLU A 20 -3.69 -11.32 -6.76
N ALA A 21 -2.61 -11.90 -7.28
CA ALA A 21 -1.48 -12.33 -6.46
C ALA A 21 -0.86 -11.16 -5.67
N VAL A 22 -0.69 -10.00 -6.32
CA VAL A 22 -0.13 -8.81 -5.67
C VAL A 22 -1.11 -8.23 -4.67
N LYS A 23 -2.41 -8.19 -5.01
CA LYS A 23 -3.46 -7.75 -4.09
C LYS A 23 -3.50 -8.63 -2.84
N ASN A 24 -3.41 -9.95 -3.00
CA ASN A 24 -3.43 -10.89 -1.89
C ASN A 24 -2.21 -10.74 -0.97
N ASP A 25 -1.02 -10.45 -1.53
CA ASP A 25 0.16 -10.16 -0.72
C ASP A 25 -0.06 -8.92 0.17
N ILE A 26 -0.68 -7.86 -0.37
CA ILE A 26 -0.97 -6.63 0.39
C ILE A 26 -2.07 -6.88 1.43
N LEU A 27 -3.13 -7.61 1.08
CA LEU A 27 -4.20 -7.99 2.02
C LEU A 27 -3.65 -8.80 3.19
N LYS A 28 -2.72 -9.73 2.91
CA LYS A 28 -2.05 -10.49 3.97
C LYS A 28 -1.27 -9.57 4.91
N ALA A 29 -0.51 -8.62 4.38
CA ALA A 29 0.20 -7.63 5.20
C ALA A 29 -0.77 -6.77 6.05
N GLN A 30 -1.94 -6.41 5.50
CA GLN A 30 -2.98 -5.70 6.22
C GLN A 30 -3.58 -6.54 7.37
N MET A 31 -3.89 -7.81 7.12
CA MET A 31 -4.42 -8.74 8.12
C MET A 31 -3.40 -9.03 9.23
N ASP A 32 -2.15 -9.30 8.86
CA ASP A 32 -1.05 -9.51 9.80
C ASP A 32 -0.84 -8.25 10.66
N GLY A 33 -0.90 -7.07 10.04
CA GLY A 33 -0.74 -5.79 10.74
C GLY A 33 -1.91 -5.47 11.67
N CYS A 34 -3.13 -5.90 11.32
CA CYS A 34 -4.32 -5.73 12.16
C CYS A 34 -4.15 -6.47 13.50
N SER A 35 -3.56 -7.66 13.46
CA SER A 35 -3.28 -8.45 14.67
C SER A 35 -2.22 -7.83 15.61
N ARG A 36 -1.40 -6.90 15.10
CA ARG A 36 -0.25 -6.31 15.81
C ARG A 36 -0.35 -4.80 16.04
N GLY A 37 -1.38 -4.14 15.50
CA GLY A 37 -1.48 -2.67 15.47
C GLY A 37 -0.51 -1.99 14.49
N GLU A 38 0.02 -2.73 13.51
CA GLU A 38 1.09 -2.28 12.60
C GLU A 38 0.65 -2.25 11.12
N ILE A 39 -0.64 -2.10 10.85
CA ILE A 39 -1.22 -2.17 9.49
C ILE A 39 -0.44 -1.30 8.49
N TYR A 40 -0.27 -0.02 8.81
CA TYR A 40 0.39 0.93 7.91
C TYR A 40 1.82 0.48 7.57
N PHE A 41 2.58 0.05 8.59
CA PHE A 41 3.98 -0.33 8.44
C PHE A 41 4.14 -1.59 7.57
N LEU A 42 3.34 -2.63 7.82
CA LEU A 42 3.45 -3.87 7.04
C LEU A 42 2.97 -3.68 5.59
N VAL A 43 1.93 -2.88 5.38
CA VAL A 43 1.51 -2.50 4.01
C VAL A 43 2.60 -1.70 3.32
N LEU A 44 3.20 -0.70 3.99
CA LEU A 44 4.32 0.08 3.45
C LEU A 44 5.49 -0.81 3.01
N GLN A 45 5.88 -1.77 3.85
CA GLN A 45 6.94 -2.73 3.50
C GLN A 45 6.60 -3.52 2.23
N GLN A 46 5.35 -3.96 2.09
CA GLN A 46 4.91 -4.70 0.91
C GLN A 46 4.90 -3.82 -0.35
N LEU A 47 4.49 -2.55 -0.25
CA LEU A 47 4.53 -1.61 -1.37
C LEU A 47 5.97 -1.30 -1.81
N VAL A 48 6.92 -1.18 -0.88
CA VAL A 48 8.34 -1.01 -1.19
C VAL A 48 8.91 -2.24 -1.90
N ARG A 49 8.49 -3.46 -1.52
CA ARG A 49 8.88 -4.68 -2.23
C ARG A 49 8.35 -4.70 -3.66
N ILE A 50 7.06 -4.35 -3.85
CA ILE A 50 6.44 -4.25 -5.18
C ILE A 50 7.22 -3.26 -6.07
N LYS A 51 7.58 -2.09 -5.54
CA LYS A 51 8.40 -1.08 -6.25
C LYS A 51 9.75 -1.63 -6.74
N ARG A 52 10.36 -2.56 -6.00
CA ARG A 52 11.67 -3.15 -6.34
C ARG A 52 11.57 -4.37 -7.26
N GLU A 53 10.58 -5.22 -7.04
CA GLU A 53 10.54 -6.57 -7.59
C GLU A 53 9.50 -6.76 -8.70
N LYS A 54 8.47 -5.89 -8.75
CA LYS A 54 7.33 -6.01 -9.66
C LYS A 54 7.12 -4.71 -10.44
N ALA A 55 8.14 -4.26 -11.16
CA ALA A 55 8.15 -2.96 -11.85
C ALA A 55 6.90 -2.66 -12.72
N PRO A 56 6.37 -3.60 -13.53
CA PRO A 56 5.15 -3.32 -14.31
C PRO A 56 3.92 -3.05 -13.43
N VAL A 57 3.79 -3.78 -12.32
CA VAL A 57 2.68 -3.59 -11.38
C VAL A 57 2.87 -2.30 -10.59
N TYR A 58 4.11 -1.97 -10.20
CA TYR A 58 4.41 -0.70 -9.53
C TYR A 58 4.03 0.50 -10.40
N GLU A 59 4.38 0.52 -11.69
CA GLU A 59 4.02 1.65 -12.56
C GLU A 59 2.50 1.87 -12.66
N LEU A 60 1.70 0.80 -12.58
CA LEU A 60 0.23 0.90 -12.54
C LEU A 60 -0.29 1.65 -11.30
N ILE A 61 0.32 1.43 -10.14
CA ILE A 61 -0.11 1.94 -8.82
C ILE A 61 0.80 3.03 -8.25
N LYS A 62 1.68 3.57 -9.08
CA LYS A 62 2.80 4.42 -8.66
C LYS A 62 2.38 5.67 -7.91
N GLU A 63 1.38 6.37 -8.42
CA GLU A 63 0.90 7.63 -7.83
C GLU A 63 0.42 7.40 -6.39
N GLU A 64 -0.38 6.37 -6.16
CA GLU A 64 -0.89 6.01 -4.84
C GLU A 64 0.20 5.47 -3.93
N VAL A 65 1.13 4.67 -4.46
CA VAL A 65 2.26 4.14 -3.69
C VAL A 65 3.17 5.27 -3.21
N GLU A 66 3.51 6.23 -4.07
CA GLU A 66 4.31 7.38 -3.65
C GLU A 66 3.56 8.24 -2.63
N SER A 67 2.27 8.52 -2.83
CA SER A 67 1.43 9.21 -1.83
C SER A 67 1.43 8.48 -0.48
N PHE A 68 1.27 7.15 -0.50
CA PHE A 68 1.27 6.30 0.69
C PHE A 68 2.59 6.37 1.45
N ILE A 69 3.73 6.29 0.74
CA ILE A 69 5.08 6.42 1.32
C ILE A 69 5.27 7.80 1.95
N HIS A 70 4.77 8.86 1.31
CA HIS A 70 4.89 10.22 1.82
C HIS A 70 3.99 10.49 3.04
N TYR A 71 2.98 9.65 3.31
CA TYR A 71 2.10 9.81 4.46
C TYR A 71 2.87 9.84 5.80
N SER A 72 3.86 8.96 6.01
CA SER A 72 4.69 8.95 7.22
C SER A 72 5.72 10.08 7.30
N SER A 73 5.99 10.74 6.18
CA SER A 73 6.96 11.85 6.10
C SER A 73 6.34 13.20 6.49
N ASN A 74 5.04 13.23 6.79
CA ASN A 74 4.35 14.44 7.25
C ASN A 74 4.23 14.44 8.79
N PRO A 75 5.11 15.18 9.50
CA PRO A 75 5.14 15.18 10.97
C PRO A 75 3.87 15.72 11.63
N TYR A 76 2.97 16.36 10.87
CA TYR A 76 1.73 16.94 11.38
C TYR A 76 0.52 15.99 11.32
N ARG A 77 0.69 14.73 10.88
CA ARG A 77 -0.43 13.79 10.69
C ARG A 77 -0.43 12.55 11.61
N LEU A 78 0.58 12.41 12.47
CA LEU A 78 0.64 11.37 13.51
C LEU A 78 -0.02 11.80 14.83
N SER A 79 -0.54 13.04 14.88
CA SER A 79 -1.31 13.59 16.01
C SER A 79 -2.76 13.82 15.60
N ALA A 80 -3.55 12.75 15.51
CA ALA A 80 -5.01 12.80 15.45
C ALA A 80 -5.59 11.54 16.09
#